data_AF-A0A8S3WTM7-F1
#
_entry.id   AF-A0A8S3WTM7-F1
#
_cell.length_a   1.000
_cell.length_b   1.000
_cell.length_c   1.000
_cell.angle_alpha   90.00
_cell.angle_beta   90.00
_cell.angle_gamma   90.00
#
_symmetry.space_group_name_H-M   'P 1'
#
loop_
_entity.id
_entity.type
_entity.pdbx_description
1 polymer ?
#
loop_
_entity_poly.entity_id
_entity_poly.type
_entity_poly.pdbx_seq_one_letter_code
_entity_poly.pdbx_strand_id
1 'polypeptide(L)'
;MSELSREIGEIWTRLFDHRPFLNGEIKFMLKEFEEKRGDREVENLFSILENLTDIKDTQIERINKSGKTGLPILSEKLMQGLQLCEEIEKDYSQIQQVCKQKRCENQEKRQKEWDQFIDDMNFKCQRIDNTFEEKEEELRDLYADLNHKLNITNNNIKDLNQKNQESSKTCDNIDNSVIKENKMGEEELKTESDKKGSPFLNTCDIDWLYAHINKRRKDGEKDVPFLHVLFEGSHIELPQNEIIIRNPVLEARCVKLRAQQEAREYRKMTKSVDNVRMRFPEDSISYQMKQLNRQLIAIGQFIISIFAGFLFGFRGVEWMVGNLDFGFRLLLGVMCALVIALAEIYFLAKKLNEELNVPETVQLGGPPKFVNEPYFGYKDKTSTNKEHQD
;
A
#
# COMPACT_ATOMS: atom_id res chain seq x y z
N MET A 1 -95.93 70.42 -9.31
CA MET A 1 -96.04 68.95 -9.37
C MET A 1 -95.11 68.31 -10.42
N SER A 2 -94.69 69.02 -11.47
CA SER A 2 -93.83 68.49 -12.55
C SER A 2 -92.37 68.25 -12.16
N GLU A 3 -91.76 69.10 -11.32
CA GLU A 3 -90.36 68.94 -10.93
C GLU A 3 -90.16 67.76 -9.99
N LEU A 4 -91.05 67.60 -8.99
CA LEU A 4 -91.02 66.47 -8.07
C LEU A 4 -91.15 65.13 -8.79
N SER A 5 -92.04 65.04 -9.80
CA SER A 5 -92.16 63.83 -10.62
C SER A 5 -90.93 63.55 -11.47
N ARG A 6 -90.19 64.60 -11.88
CA ARG A 6 -88.98 64.46 -12.69
C ARG A 6 -87.82 63.98 -11.83
N GLU A 7 -87.66 64.54 -10.63
CA GLU A 7 -86.66 64.11 -9.66
C GLU A 7 -86.91 62.68 -9.17
N ILE A 8 -88.17 62.32 -8.91
CA ILE A 8 -88.54 60.93 -8.56
C ILE A 8 -88.24 59.98 -9.72
N GLY A 9 -88.50 60.39 -10.96
CA GLY A 9 -88.13 59.61 -12.15
C GLY A 9 -86.62 59.46 -12.32
N GLU A 10 -85.85 60.52 -12.06
CA GLU A 10 -84.39 60.49 -12.08
C GLU A 10 -83.82 59.59 -10.99
N ILE A 11 -84.36 59.65 -9.77
CA ILE A 11 -83.96 58.76 -8.67
C ILE A 11 -84.33 57.31 -9.01
N TRP A 12 -85.52 57.07 -9.58
CA TRP A 12 -85.96 55.73 -9.97
C TRP A 12 -85.07 55.12 -11.05
N THR A 13 -84.73 55.88 -12.10
CA THR A 13 -83.78 55.42 -13.12
C THR A 13 -82.38 55.20 -12.55
N ARG A 14 -81.91 56.02 -11.60
CA ARG A 14 -80.61 55.80 -10.97
C ARG A 14 -80.57 54.58 -10.04
N LEU A 15 -81.65 54.32 -9.29
CA LEU A 15 -81.72 53.18 -8.37
C LEU A 15 -81.98 51.85 -9.09
N PHE A 16 -82.78 51.86 -10.16
CA PHE A 16 -83.28 50.65 -10.80
C PHE A 16 -82.78 50.41 -12.23
N ASP A 17 -82.08 51.36 -12.87
CA ASP A 17 -81.43 51.10 -14.15
C ASP A 17 -80.08 50.41 -13.91
N HIS A 18 -80.14 49.11 -13.64
CA HIS A 18 -78.98 48.25 -13.44
C HIS A 18 -78.21 47.96 -14.72
N ARG A 19 -78.62 48.51 -15.88
CA ARG A 19 -77.99 48.25 -17.17
C ARG A 19 -76.50 48.62 -17.21
N PRO A 20 -76.02 49.75 -16.65
CA PRO A 20 -74.60 50.08 -16.64
C PRO A 20 -73.79 49.09 -15.80
N PHE A 21 -74.36 48.64 -14.67
CA PHE A 21 -73.74 47.64 -13.80
C PHE A 21 -73.69 46.27 -14.48
N LEU A 22 -74.83 45.76 -14.98
CA LEU A 22 -74.92 44.49 -15.69
C LEU A 22 -74.03 44.46 -16.92
N ASN A 23 -73.98 45.53 -17.73
CA ASN A 23 -73.09 45.60 -18.88
C ASN A 23 -71.60 45.64 -18.48
N GLY A 24 -71.28 46.23 -17.32
CA GLY A 24 -69.94 46.18 -16.75
C GLY A 24 -69.53 44.77 -16.34
N GLU A 25 -70.40 44.08 -15.60
CA GLU A 25 -70.19 42.68 -15.17
C GLU A 25 -70.15 41.71 -16.35
N ILE A 26 -71.03 41.86 -17.35
CA ILE A 26 -71.01 41.05 -18.58
C ILE A 26 -69.70 41.24 -19.34
N LYS A 27 -69.22 42.49 -19.47
CA LYS A 27 -67.91 42.77 -20.09
C LYS A 27 -66.75 42.22 -19.27
N PHE A 28 -66.83 42.29 -17.94
CA PHE A 28 -65.82 41.74 -17.06
C PHE A 28 -65.75 40.20 -17.17
N MET A 29 -66.91 39.54 -17.18
CA MET A 29 -67.03 38.09 -17.42
C MET A 29 -66.47 37.68 -18.79
N LEU A 30 -66.87 38.37 -19.87
CA LEU A 30 -66.32 38.11 -21.21
C LEU A 30 -64.79 38.27 -21.24
N LYS A 31 -64.26 39.33 -20.62
CA LYS A 31 -62.83 39.59 -20.56
C LYS A 31 -62.05 38.54 -19.75
N GLU A 32 -62.58 38.09 -18.62
CA GLU A 32 -61.89 37.08 -17.79
C GLU A 32 -61.98 35.67 -18.40
N PHE A 33 -63.13 35.30 -18.99
CA PHE A 33 -63.35 33.95 -19.49
C PHE A 33 -62.92 33.76 -20.96
N GLU A 34 -63.21 34.70 -21.86
CA GLU A 34 -62.82 34.58 -23.27
C GLU A 34 -61.40 35.10 -23.53
N GLU A 35 -61.00 36.26 -22.97
CA GLU A 35 -59.70 36.86 -23.30
C GLU A 35 -58.53 36.35 -22.44
N LYS A 36 -58.71 36.13 -21.13
CA LYS A 36 -57.61 35.73 -20.22
C LYS A 36 -57.44 34.22 -20.04
N ARG A 37 -58.54 33.47 -20.00
CA ARG A 37 -58.50 31.99 -19.90
C ARG A 37 -58.44 31.33 -21.26
N GLY A 38 -59.21 31.82 -22.23
CA GLY A 38 -59.23 31.28 -23.60
C GLY A 38 -59.37 29.75 -23.61
N ASP A 39 -58.62 29.09 -24.48
CA ASP A 39 -58.57 27.63 -24.59
C ASP A 39 -57.46 26.99 -23.72
N ARG A 40 -56.84 27.73 -22.80
CA ARG A 40 -55.64 27.26 -22.08
C ARG A 40 -55.89 26.03 -21.21
N GLU A 41 -57.08 25.94 -20.61
CA GLU A 41 -57.50 24.75 -19.86
C GLU A 41 -57.73 23.55 -20.79
N VAL A 42 -58.22 23.81 -22.00
CA VAL A 42 -58.45 22.81 -23.05
C VAL A 42 -57.11 22.30 -23.60
N GLU A 43 -56.17 23.20 -23.91
CA GLU A 43 -54.79 22.86 -24.31
C GLU A 43 -54.07 22.04 -23.23
N ASN A 44 -54.20 22.43 -21.96
CA ASN A 44 -53.66 21.65 -20.85
C ASN A 44 -54.29 20.26 -20.79
N LEU A 45 -55.61 20.15 -20.99
CA LEU A 45 -56.29 18.86 -20.99
C LEU A 45 -55.83 17.97 -22.15
N PHE A 46 -55.64 18.54 -23.34
CA PHE A 46 -55.09 17.84 -24.49
C PHE A 46 -53.63 17.41 -24.26
N SER A 47 -52.80 18.27 -23.68
CA SER A 47 -51.42 17.92 -23.34
C SER A 47 -51.36 16.81 -22.29
N ILE A 48 -52.23 16.83 -21.28
CA ILE A 48 -52.35 15.75 -20.30
C ILE A 48 -52.82 14.47 -20.99
N LEU A 49 -53.79 14.54 -21.90
CA LEU A 49 -54.30 13.39 -22.63
C LEU A 49 -53.24 12.77 -23.54
N GLU A 50 -52.47 13.59 -24.26
CA GLU A 50 -51.34 13.17 -25.10
C GLU A 50 -50.30 12.45 -24.24
N ASN A 51 -49.85 13.08 -23.15
CA ASN A 51 -48.90 12.47 -22.21
C ASN A 51 -49.44 11.16 -21.61
N LEU A 52 -50.73 11.11 -21.27
CA LEU A 52 -51.36 9.91 -20.72
C LEU A 52 -51.40 8.78 -21.76
N THR A 53 -51.71 9.12 -23.01
CA THR A 53 -51.72 8.17 -24.13
C THR A 53 -50.30 7.67 -24.42
N ASP A 54 -49.31 8.54 -24.46
CA ASP A 54 -47.90 8.18 -24.63
C ASP A 54 -47.40 7.26 -23.52
N ILE A 55 -47.73 7.57 -22.25
CA ILE A 55 -47.37 6.72 -21.12
C ILE A 55 -48.03 5.35 -21.26
N LYS A 56 -49.33 5.33 -21.54
CA LYS A 56 -50.12 4.10 -21.63
C LYS A 56 -49.64 3.20 -22.76
N ASP A 57 -49.45 3.76 -23.95
CA ASP A 57 -49.26 2.97 -25.17
C ASP A 57 -47.77 2.69 -25.45
N THR A 58 -46.85 3.55 -25.02
CA THR A 58 -45.41 3.38 -25.31
C THR A 58 -44.58 3.03 -24.07
N GLN A 59 -44.72 3.79 -22.98
CA GLN A 59 -43.78 3.68 -21.85
C GLN A 59 -44.02 2.44 -21.01
N ILE A 60 -45.28 2.06 -20.77
CA ILE A 60 -45.62 0.83 -20.03
C ILE A 60 -45.03 -0.40 -20.72
N GLU A 61 -45.18 -0.51 -22.03
CA GLU A 61 -44.67 -1.66 -22.77
C GLU A 61 -43.14 -1.66 -22.82
N ARG A 62 -42.52 -0.48 -22.98
CA ARG A 62 -41.06 -0.33 -22.95
C ARG A 62 -40.46 -0.76 -21.61
N ILE A 63 -41.05 -0.31 -20.51
CA ILE A 63 -40.63 -0.68 -19.15
C ILE A 63 -40.81 -2.18 -18.92
N ASN A 64 -41.94 -2.74 -19.35
CA ASN A 64 -42.21 -4.16 -19.21
C ASN A 64 -41.21 -5.01 -20.04
N LYS A 65 -40.91 -4.61 -21.28
CA LYS A 65 -39.89 -5.27 -22.12
C LYS A 65 -38.49 -5.18 -21.48
N SER A 66 -38.07 -3.98 -21.07
CA SER A 66 -36.75 -3.80 -20.43
C SER A 66 -36.65 -4.54 -19.10
N GLY A 67 -37.74 -4.59 -18.32
CA GLY A 67 -37.81 -5.35 -17.08
C GLY A 67 -37.68 -6.85 -17.34
N LYS A 68 -38.45 -7.39 -18.29
CA LYS A 68 -38.39 -8.81 -18.68
C LYS A 68 -37.03 -9.25 -19.21
N THR A 69 -36.30 -8.38 -19.89
CA THR A 69 -34.95 -8.72 -20.39
C THR A 69 -33.86 -8.47 -19.36
N GLY A 70 -33.93 -7.37 -18.60
CA GLY A 70 -32.85 -6.94 -17.70
C GLY A 70 -32.83 -7.68 -16.37
N LEU A 71 -33.99 -7.92 -15.76
CA LEU A 71 -34.10 -8.61 -14.47
C LEU A 71 -33.51 -10.03 -14.46
N PRO A 72 -33.79 -10.91 -15.46
CA PRO A 72 -33.19 -12.25 -15.46
C PRO A 72 -31.68 -12.21 -15.65
N ILE A 73 -31.16 -11.32 -16.51
CA ILE A 73 -29.71 -11.17 -16.71
C ILE A 73 -29.03 -10.70 -15.42
N LEU A 74 -29.65 -9.76 -14.69
CA LEU A 74 -29.13 -9.29 -13.41
C LEU A 74 -29.18 -10.40 -12.36
N SER A 75 -30.28 -11.15 -12.29
CA SER A 75 -30.44 -12.29 -11.39
C SER A 75 -29.37 -13.36 -11.65
N GLU A 76 -29.13 -13.70 -12.92
CA GLU A 76 -28.13 -14.67 -13.32
C GLU A 76 -26.71 -14.20 -12.95
N LYS A 77 -26.37 -12.93 -13.23
CA LYS A 77 -25.08 -12.36 -12.84
C LYS A 77 -24.89 -12.32 -11.33
N LEU A 78 -25.95 -12.02 -10.58
CA LEU A 78 -25.91 -12.02 -9.11
C LEU A 78 -25.72 -13.44 -8.58
N MET A 79 -26.38 -14.43 -9.18
CA MET A 79 -26.20 -15.84 -8.84
C MET A 79 -24.79 -16.34 -9.15
N GLN A 80 -24.22 -15.97 -10.32
CA GLN A 80 -22.82 -16.24 -10.64
C GLN A 80 -21.87 -15.59 -9.65
N GLY A 81 -22.12 -14.33 -9.27
CA GLY A 81 -21.34 -13.62 -8.26
C GLY A 81 -21.36 -14.31 -6.90
N LEU A 82 -22.52 -14.80 -6.46
CA LEU A 82 -22.65 -15.57 -5.22
C LEU A 82 -21.88 -16.89 -5.29
N GLN A 83 -21.95 -17.62 -6.40
CA GLN A 83 -21.21 -18.87 -6.60
C GLN A 83 -19.69 -18.64 -6.50
N LEU A 84 -19.18 -17.60 -7.15
CA LEU A 84 -17.76 -17.24 -7.06
C LEU A 84 -17.35 -16.89 -5.62
N CYS A 85 -18.18 -16.16 -4.88
CA CYS A 85 -17.93 -15.85 -3.48
C CYS A 85 -17.86 -17.12 -2.62
N GLU A 86 -18.78 -18.06 -2.82
CA GLU A 86 -18.79 -19.34 -2.10
C GLU A 86 -17.57 -20.22 -2.45
N GLU A 87 -17.14 -20.22 -3.72
CA GLU A 87 -15.92 -20.92 -4.15
C GLU A 87 -14.67 -20.34 -3.47
N ILE A 88 -14.55 -19.01 -3.46
CA ILE A 88 -13.43 -18.32 -2.80
C ILE A 88 -13.42 -18.63 -1.29
N GLU A 89 -14.57 -18.68 -0.63
CA GLU A 89 -14.66 -19.02 0.79
C GLU A 89 -14.20 -20.45 1.06
N LYS A 90 -14.58 -21.41 0.20
CA LYS A 90 -14.13 -22.80 0.28
C LYS A 90 -12.62 -22.92 0.08
N ASP A 91 -12.07 -22.26 -0.94
CA ASP A 91 -10.64 -22.27 -1.23
C ASP A 91 -9.84 -21.68 -0.06
N TYR A 92 -10.31 -20.56 0.52
CA TYR A 92 -9.67 -19.95 1.67
C TYR A 92 -9.66 -20.89 2.89
N SER A 93 -10.80 -21.55 3.17
CA SER A 93 -10.90 -22.53 4.26
C SER A 93 -9.95 -23.72 4.07
N GLN A 94 -9.85 -24.24 2.85
CA GLN A 94 -8.92 -25.32 2.50
C GLN A 94 -7.46 -24.90 2.66
N ILE A 95 -7.07 -23.73 2.12
CA ILE A 95 -5.71 -23.19 2.29
C ILE A 95 -5.40 -23.02 3.78
N GLN A 96 -6.34 -22.50 4.56
CA GLN A 96 -6.15 -22.33 6.00
C GLN A 96 -5.93 -23.67 6.73
N GLN A 97 -6.68 -24.72 6.37
CA GLN A 97 -6.48 -26.06 6.93
C GLN A 97 -5.09 -26.63 6.57
N VAL A 98 -4.69 -26.54 5.30
CA VAL A 98 -3.36 -27.01 4.85
C VAL A 98 -2.24 -26.24 5.56
N CYS A 99 -2.37 -24.92 5.71
CA CYS A 99 -1.40 -24.11 6.46
C CYS A 99 -1.32 -24.52 7.93
N LYS A 100 -2.47 -24.80 8.58
CA LYS A 100 -2.50 -25.29 9.98
C LYS A 100 -1.79 -26.63 10.09
N GLN A 101 -2.07 -27.57 9.19
CA GLN A 101 -1.45 -28.89 9.19
C GLN A 101 0.07 -28.81 9.00
N LYS A 102 0.55 -28.04 8.01
CA LYS A 102 1.99 -27.81 7.80
C LYS A 102 2.67 -27.19 9.02
N ARG A 103 1.98 -26.32 9.76
CA ARG A 103 2.52 -25.74 11.00
C ARG A 103 2.68 -26.79 12.09
N CYS A 104 1.70 -27.69 12.26
CA CYS A 104 1.81 -28.80 13.21
C CYS A 104 2.95 -29.75 12.84
N GLU A 105 3.05 -30.17 11.57
CA GLU A 105 4.13 -31.04 11.09
C GLU A 105 5.53 -30.41 11.33
N ASN A 106 5.68 -29.11 11.08
CA ASN A 106 6.93 -28.40 11.33
C ASN A 106 7.21 -28.18 12.82
N GLN A 107 6.17 -28.09 13.66
CA GLN A 107 6.35 -28.07 15.11
C GLN A 107 6.87 -29.42 15.62
N GLU A 108 6.29 -30.53 15.17
CA GLU A 108 6.75 -31.87 15.54
C GLU A 108 8.18 -32.16 15.08
N LYS A 109 8.55 -31.74 13.86
CA LYS A 109 9.94 -31.88 13.37
C LYS A 109 10.93 -31.13 14.24
N ARG A 110 10.65 -29.84 14.53
CA ARG A 110 11.52 -29.03 15.39
C ARG A 110 11.57 -29.56 16.81
N GLN A 111 10.49 -30.14 17.31
CA GLN A 111 10.49 -30.77 18.63
C GLN A 111 11.44 -31.98 18.65
N LYS A 112 11.40 -32.85 17.65
CA LYS A 112 12.35 -33.97 17.53
C LYS A 112 13.79 -33.51 17.38
N GLU A 113 14.04 -32.48 16.56
CA GLU A 113 15.37 -31.89 16.40
C GLU A 113 15.86 -31.27 17.72
N TRP A 114 14.97 -30.60 18.46
CA TRP A 114 15.27 -30.03 19.77
C TRP A 114 15.58 -31.12 20.80
N ASP A 115 14.79 -32.19 20.85
CA ASP A 115 15.02 -33.30 21.76
C ASP A 115 16.38 -33.96 21.48
N GLN A 116 16.71 -34.21 20.21
CA GLN A 116 18.03 -34.71 19.80
C GLN A 116 19.16 -33.76 20.19
N PHE A 117 18.96 -32.45 20.03
CA PHE A 117 19.93 -31.44 20.42
C PHE A 117 20.14 -31.41 21.94
N ILE A 118 19.06 -31.48 22.72
CA ILE A 118 19.10 -31.52 24.19
C ILE A 118 19.83 -32.77 24.68
N ASP A 119 19.57 -33.93 24.07
CA ASP A 119 20.27 -35.17 24.40
C ASP A 119 21.78 -35.06 24.10
N ASP A 120 22.18 -34.49 22.95
CA ASP A 120 23.60 -34.25 22.62
C ASP A 120 24.26 -33.24 23.57
N MET A 121 23.53 -32.18 23.96
CA MET A 121 24.02 -31.21 24.95
C MET A 121 24.20 -31.84 26.32
N ASN A 122 23.22 -32.61 26.79
CA ASN A 122 23.31 -33.33 28.06
C ASN A 122 24.49 -34.30 28.07
N PHE A 123 24.69 -35.04 26.97
CA PHE A 123 25.84 -35.93 26.82
C PHE A 123 27.17 -35.18 26.87
N LYS A 124 27.27 -34.02 26.21
CA LYS A 124 28.48 -33.18 26.26
C LYS A 124 28.75 -32.63 27.66
N CYS A 125 27.72 -32.14 28.35
CA CYS A 125 27.84 -31.69 29.74
C CYS A 125 28.32 -32.83 30.64
N GLN A 126 27.70 -34.00 30.55
CA GLN A 126 28.10 -35.16 31.35
C GLN A 126 29.55 -35.59 31.08
N ARG A 127 29.98 -35.56 29.82
CA ARG A 127 31.37 -35.87 29.47
C ARG A 127 32.34 -34.84 30.08
N ILE A 128 31.98 -33.56 30.04
CA ILE A 128 32.77 -32.49 30.65
C ILE A 128 32.85 -32.72 32.17
N ASP A 129 31.73 -32.99 32.83
CA ASP A 129 31.66 -33.28 34.26
C ASP A 129 32.56 -34.47 34.64
N ASN A 130 32.49 -35.57 33.89
CA ASN A 130 33.35 -36.73 34.11
C ASN A 130 34.84 -36.38 33.94
N THR A 131 35.21 -35.61 32.90
CA THR A 131 36.61 -35.19 32.73
C THR A 131 37.08 -34.26 33.83
N PHE A 132 36.20 -33.44 34.39
CA PHE A 132 36.53 -32.63 35.56
C PHE A 132 36.72 -33.48 36.81
N GLU A 133 35.87 -34.48 37.03
CA GLU A 133 35.96 -35.41 38.15
C GLU A 133 37.25 -36.25 38.09
N GLU A 134 37.60 -36.80 36.92
CA GLU A 134 38.88 -37.48 36.69
C GLU A 134 40.08 -36.55 36.99
N LYS A 135 40.04 -35.30 36.52
CA LYS A 135 41.10 -34.33 36.80
C LYS A 135 41.16 -33.92 38.26
N GLU A 136 40.03 -33.88 38.95
CA GLU A 136 39.97 -33.62 40.38
C GLU A 136 40.58 -34.78 41.19
N GLU A 137 40.29 -36.03 40.81
CA GLU A 137 40.91 -37.22 41.40
C GLU A 137 42.42 -37.28 41.16
N GLU A 138 42.87 -37.05 39.91
CA GLU A 138 44.30 -36.91 39.61
C GLU A 138 44.97 -35.84 40.49
N LEU A 139 44.29 -34.70 40.69
CA LEU A 139 44.79 -33.64 41.55
C LEU A 139 44.88 -34.10 43.01
N ARG A 140 43.86 -34.80 43.52
CA ARG A 140 43.81 -35.34 44.88
C ARG A 140 44.96 -36.33 45.11
N ASP A 141 45.22 -37.22 44.15
CA ASP A 141 46.31 -38.19 44.21
C ASP A 141 47.68 -37.50 44.18
N LEU A 142 47.87 -36.51 43.30
CA LEU A 142 49.11 -35.71 43.25
C LEU A 142 49.38 -35.00 44.59
N TYR A 143 48.35 -34.43 45.22
CA TYR A 143 48.49 -33.80 46.53
C TYR A 143 48.73 -34.83 47.65
N ALA A 144 48.12 -36.02 47.58
CA ALA A 144 48.37 -37.11 48.52
C ALA A 144 49.83 -37.61 48.43
N ASP A 145 50.35 -37.80 47.23
CA ASP A 145 51.74 -38.18 46.95
C ASP A 145 52.72 -37.11 47.42
N LEU A 146 52.43 -35.83 47.15
CA LEU A 146 53.24 -34.71 47.61
C LEU A 146 53.27 -34.67 49.15
N ASN A 147 52.13 -34.86 49.81
CA ASN A 147 52.04 -34.92 51.26
C ASN A 147 52.81 -36.13 51.84
N HIS A 148 52.72 -37.30 51.21
CA HIS A 148 53.47 -38.48 51.60
C HIS A 148 54.99 -38.27 51.41
N LYS A 149 55.39 -37.66 50.29
CA LYS A 149 56.80 -37.32 50.02
C LYS A 149 57.33 -36.30 51.03
N LEU A 150 56.55 -35.27 51.36
CA LEU A 150 56.88 -34.31 52.41
C LEU A 150 56.99 -34.97 53.79
N ASN A 151 56.09 -35.90 54.13
CA ASN A 151 56.13 -36.64 55.39
C ASN A 151 57.30 -37.65 55.46
N ILE A 152 57.68 -38.30 54.36
CA ILE A 152 58.91 -39.11 54.29
C ILE A 152 60.15 -38.23 54.47
N THR A 153 60.22 -37.08 53.80
CA THR A 153 61.33 -36.12 54.04
C THR A 153 61.31 -35.59 55.47
N ASN A 154 60.15 -35.32 56.07
CA ASN A 154 60.06 -34.89 57.47
C ASN A 154 60.46 -35.99 58.45
N ASN A 155 60.19 -37.26 58.17
CA ASN A 155 60.65 -38.37 59.00
C ASN A 155 62.17 -38.62 58.84
N ASN A 156 62.72 -38.47 57.63
CA ASN A 156 64.17 -38.48 57.41
C ASN A 156 64.90 -37.25 57.99
N ILE A 157 64.20 -36.11 58.14
CA ILE A 157 64.74 -34.89 58.77
C ILE A 157 64.56 -34.92 60.31
N LYS A 158 63.59 -35.69 60.83
CA LYS A 158 63.42 -35.90 62.28
C LYS A 158 64.54 -36.72 62.91
N ASP A 159 65.22 -37.56 62.14
CA ASP A 159 66.43 -38.28 62.61
C ASP A 159 67.72 -37.44 62.55
N LEU A 160 67.67 -36.22 62.00
CA LEU A 160 68.86 -35.34 61.87
C LEU A 160 68.75 -33.96 62.53
N ASN A 161 67.58 -33.51 62.99
CA ASN A 161 67.45 -32.18 63.61
C ASN A 161 66.93 -32.21 65.05
N GLN A 162 67.79 -32.72 65.94
CA GLN A 162 67.83 -32.32 67.34
C GLN A 162 68.84 -31.17 67.50
N LYS A 163 68.54 -29.97 66.97
CA LYS A 163 69.15 -28.67 67.35
C LYS A 163 68.62 -27.49 66.53
N ASN A 164 68.15 -26.47 67.28
CA ASN A 164 68.18 -25.02 66.99
C ASN A 164 67.20 -24.48 65.93
N GLN A 165 66.17 -23.70 66.30
CA GLN A 165 66.13 -22.25 66.62
C GLN A 165 66.01 -21.33 65.38
N GLU A 166 64.97 -20.47 65.44
CA GLU A 166 64.89 -19.09 64.91
C GLU A 166 64.47 -18.79 63.45
N SER A 167 63.28 -18.18 63.34
CA SER A 167 63.01 -16.83 62.80
C SER A 167 63.23 -16.47 61.32
N SER A 168 62.10 -16.30 60.62
CA SER A 168 61.68 -15.14 59.77
C SER A 168 62.33 -14.82 58.40
N LYS A 169 61.47 -14.29 57.51
CA LYS A 169 61.67 -13.32 56.39
C LYS A 169 62.04 -13.88 55.00
N THR A 170 61.14 -13.74 54.00
CA THR A 170 61.17 -12.80 52.82
C THR A 170 62.36 -13.04 51.87
N CYS A 171 62.32 -13.03 50.54
CA CYS A 171 61.58 -12.25 49.54
C CYS A 171 62.00 -12.73 48.11
N ASP A 172 61.20 -12.37 47.09
CA ASP A 172 61.61 -11.95 45.72
C ASP A 172 61.93 -12.93 44.55
N ASN A 173 61.04 -12.85 43.55
CA ASN A 173 61.22 -12.46 42.12
C ASN A 173 61.99 -13.32 41.07
N ILE A 174 61.62 -13.03 39.80
CA ILE A 174 62.30 -13.23 38.49
C ILE A 174 61.91 -14.54 37.75
N ASP A 175 61.56 -14.59 36.47
CA ASP A 175 61.11 -13.62 35.46
C ASP A 175 60.48 -14.39 34.27
N ASN A 176 59.58 -13.68 33.61
CA ASN A 176 59.18 -13.66 32.20
C ASN A 176 59.76 -14.60 31.11
N SER A 177 58.96 -14.65 30.02
CA SER A 177 59.29 -14.88 28.60
C SER A 177 58.91 -16.29 28.08
N VAL A 178 58.28 -16.52 26.91
CA VAL A 178 58.11 -15.80 25.64
C VAL A 178 56.82 -16.28 24.94
N ILE A 179 56.10 -15.35 24.31
CA ILE A 179 55.04 -15.59 23.31
C ILE A 179 55.66 -15.52 21.90
N LYS A 180 55.29 -16.44 21.00
CA LYS A 180 55.34 -16.31 19.52
C LYS A 180 54.06 -16.94 18.97
N GLU A 181 53.06 -16.14 18.63
CA GLU A 181 52.75 -15.59 17.30
C GLU A 181 52.34 -16.63 16.23
N ASN A 182 51.08 -16.49 15.78
CA ASN A 182 50.70 -16.55 14.37
C ASN A 182 49.33 -15.88 14.19
N LYS A 183 49.30 -14.74 13.48
CA LYS A 183 48.13 -14.18 12.80
C LYS A 183 48.62 -13.62 11.46
N MET A 184 47.83 -13.83 10.40
CA MET A 184 47.95 -13.08 9.15
C MET A 184 46.55 -12.79 8.61
N GLY A 185 46.35 -11.52 8.23
CA GLY A 185 45.25 -11.03 7.40
C GLY A 185 44.06 -10.43 8.17
N GLU A 186 44.01 -9.09 8.28
CA GLU A 186 43.14 -8.27 7.42
C GLU A 186 43.31 -6.77 7.72
N GLU A 187 43.20 -5.99 6.65
CA GLU A 187 43.59 -4.60 6.48
C GLU A 187 42.57 -3.58 7.06
N GLU A 188 43.07 -2.36 7.17
CA GLU A 188 42.49 -1.16 7.79
C GLU A 188 41.05 -0.78 7.39
N LEU A 189 40.27 -0.33 8.38
CA LEU A 189 39.33 0.78 8.19
C LEU A 189 39.41 1.74 9.39
N LYS A 190 39.81 2.98 9.08
CA LYS A 190 39.85 4.11 10.01
C LYS A 190 38.44 4.59 10.29
N THR A 191 38.09 4.73 11.57
CA THR A 191 36.97 5.58 12.01
C THR A 191 37.47 6.58 13.04
N GLU A 192 37.46 7.85 12.65
CA GLU A 192 37.58 8.98 13.56
C GLU A 192 36.37 9.03 14.50
N SER A 193 36.60 8.87 15.80
CA SER A 193 36.06 9.83 16.78
C SER A 193 36.83 9.70 18.09
N ASP A 194 37.77 10.62 18.26
CA ASP A 194 38.35 11.00 19.55
C ASP A 194 37.24 11.37 20.55
N LYS A 195 36.87 10.44 21.43
CA LYS A 195 36.44 10.78 22.79
C LYS A 195 37.56 10.38 23.75
N LYS A 196 38.49 11.30 23.90
CA LYS A 196 39.51 11.28 24.97
C LYS A 196 38.83 11.10 26.33
N GLY A 197 39.18 10.01 27.03
CA GLY A 197 39.46 10.10 28.47
C GLY A 197 38.65 9.24 29.43
N SER A 198 37.75 8.34 29.00
CA SER A 198 37.08 7.42 29.93
C SER A 198 37.64 6.00 29.82
N PRO A 199 38.05 5.36 30.94
CA PRO A 199 38.46 3.95 30.91
C PRO A 199 37.26 3.09 30.48
N PHE A 200 37.42 2.36 29.38
CA PHE A 200 36.47 1.33 28.93
C PHE A 200 36.99 -0.04 29.36
N LEU A 201 36.07 -0.90 29.80
CA LEU A 201 36.37 -2.30 30.11
C LEU A 201 36.01 -3.14 28.90
N ASN A 202 36.98 -3.89 28.37
CA ASN A 202 36.69 -4.89 27.34
C ASN A 202 36.08 -6.13 27.99
N THR A 203 35.48 -7.01 27.18
CA THR A 203 34.93 -8.28 27.65
C THR A 203 35.97 -9.14 28.40
N CYS A 204 37.22 -9.14 27.94
CA CYS A 204 38.33 -9.83 28.62
C CYS A 204 38.63 -9.26 30.02
N ASP A 205 38.46 -7.95 30.23
CA ASP A 205 38.72 -7.32 31.53
C ASP A 205 37.62 -7.65 32.54
N ILE A 206 36.39 -7.82 32.07
CA ILE A 206 35.23 -8.24 32.87
C ILE A 206 35.40 -9.70 33.33
N ASP A 207 35.84 -10.57 32.44
CA ASP A 207 36.12 -11.98 32.75
C ASP A 207 37.24 -12.11 33.79
N TRP A 208 38.30 -11.30 33.65
CA TRP A 208 39.38 -11.23 34.63
C TRP A 208 38.87 -10.74 35.99
N LEU A 209 38.07 -9.66 36.02
CA LEU A 209 37.54 -9.08 37.26
C LEU A 209 36.65 -10.10 38.00
N TYR A 210 35.82 -10.84 37.28
CA TYR A 210 34.99 -11.91 37.83
C TYR A 210 35.84 -13.02 38.48
N ALA A 211 36.87 -13.50 37.78
CA ALA A 211 37.77 -14.53 38.30
C ALA A 211 38.54 -14.05 39.54
N HIS A 212 38.98 -12.79 39.53
CA HIS A 212 39.72 -12.18 40.63
C HIS A 212 38.86 -12.04 41.91
N ILE A 213 37.63 -11.54 41.77
CA ILE A 213 36.67 -11.40 42.88
C ILE A 213 36.32 -12.77 43.49
N ASN A 214 36.13 -13.79 42.64
CA ASN A 214 35.82 -15.14 43.11
C ASN A 214 37.00 -15.76 43.87
N LYS A 215 38.25 -15.49 43.47
CA LYS A 215 39.43 -15.95 44.21
C LYS A 215 39.52 -15.31 45.60
N ARG A 216 39.30 -14.00 45.71
CA ARG A 216 39.32 -13.29 47.00
C ARG A 216 38.25 -13.77 47.99
N ARG A 217 37.07 -14.19 47.50
CA ARG A 217 36.06 -14.84 48.34
C ARG A 217 36.48 -16.23 48.82
N LYS A 218 37.16 -17.01 47.97
CA LYS A 218 37.70 -18.32 48.36
C LYS A 218 38.79 -18.21 49.43
N ASP A 219 39.55 -17.12 49.41
CA ASP A 219 40.61 -16.83 50.39
C ASP A 219 40.07 -16.29 51.74
N GLY A 220 38.74 -16.16 51.90
CA GLY A 220 38.08 -15.94 53.19
C GLY A 220 37.84 -14.47 53.59
N GLU A 221 38.02 -13.51 52.68
CA GLU A 221 37.70 -12.09 52.92
C GLU A 221 36.18 -11.88 53.02
N LYS A 222 35.71 -11.24 54.11
CA LYS A 222 34.29 -11.09 54.43
C LYS A 222 33.60 -9.88 53.78
N ASP A 223 34.34 -9.02 53.08
CA ASP A 223 33.83 -7.73 52.55
C ASP A 223 34.15 -7.56 51.06
N VAL A 224 33.73 -8.53 50.24
CA VAL A 224 33.95 -8.49 48.78
C VAL A 224 32.60 -8.34 48.06
N PRO A 225 32.34 -7.20 47.39
CA PRO A 225 31.08 -6.97 46.68
C PRO A 225 30.89 -7.93 45.49
N PHE A 226 29.64 -8.14 45.09
CA PHE A 226 29.32 -8.92 43.90
C PHE A 226 29.54 -8.11 42.63
N LEU A 227 29.88 -8.79 41.53
CA LEU A 227 30.19 -8.15 40.25
C LEU A 227 29.05 -7.23 39.76
N HIS A 228 27.80 -7.66 39.94
CA HIS A 228 26.64 -6.85 39.55
C HIS A 228 26.49 -5.55 40.36
N VAL A 229 26.97 -5.53 41.62
CA VAL A 229 26.99 -4.33 42.47
C VAL A 229 28.07 -3.36 41.98
N LEU A 230 29.20 -3.88 41.51
CA LEU A 230 30.27 -3.06 40.93
C LEU A 230 29.88 -2.40 39.60
N PHE A 231 28.96 -3.02 38.87
CA PHE A 231 28.46 -2.50 37.58
C PHE A 231 27.16 -1.70 37.70
N GLU A 232 26.65 -1.49 38.91
CA GLU A 232 25.47 -0.66 39.15
C GLU A 232 25.77 0.80 38.73
N GLY A 233 25.15 1.25 37.62
CA GLY A 233 25.39 2.57 37.03
C GLY A 233 26.37 2.60 35.84
N SER A 234 26.90 1.46 35.40
CA SER A 234 27.75 1.38 34.20
C SER A 234 26.93 1.42 32.90
N HIS A 235 27.49 2.02 31.84
CA HIS A 235 26.85 2.10 30.52
C HIS A 235 27.53 1.15 29.53
N ILE A 236 26.73 0.36 28.81
CA ILE A 236 27.21 -0.59 27.81
C ILE A 236 27.06 0.05 26.44
N GLU A 237 28.18 0.33 25.77
CA GLU A 237 28.19 0.77 24.38
C GLU A 237 28.25 -0.47 23.46
N LEU A 238 27.23 -0.65 22.61
CA LEU A 238 27.20 -1.73 21.62
C LEU A 238 27.75 -1.23 20.29
N PRO A 239 28.46 -2.08 19.52
CA PRO A 239 28.87 -1.74 18.16
C PRO A 239 27.64 -1.52 17.27
N GLN A 240 27.58 -0.37 16.60
CA GLN A 240 26.52 -0.07 15.65
C GLN A 240 26.87 -0.65 14.27
N ASN A 241 25.89 -1.22 13.58
CA ASN A 241 26.07 -1.79 12.26
C ASN A 241 26.40 -0.70 11.23
N GLU A 242 27.35 -0.97 10.34
CA GLU A 242 27.70 -0.05 9.25
C GLU A 242 26.52 0.16 8.29
N ILE A 243 26.21 1.41 7.98
CA ILE A 243 25.12 1.77 7.07
C ILE A 243 25.69 1.84 5.66
N ILE A 244 25.29 0.90 4.80
CA ILE A 244 25.67 0.90 3.38
C ILE A 244 24.96 2.06 2.66
N ILE A 245 25.74 2.98 2.08
CA ILE A 245 25.23 4.13 1.31
C ILE A 245 24.71 3.62 -0.05
N ARG A 246 23.47 3.98 -0.42
CA ARG A 246 22.86 3.60 -1.71
C ARG A 246 23.46 4.41 -2.86
N ASN A 247 23.49 3.81 -4.05
CA ASN A 247 23.96 4.48 -5.28
C ASN A 247 23.19 5.81 -5.52
N PRO A 248 23.87 6.96 -5.68
CA PRO A 248 23.25 8.28 -5.77
C PRO A 248 22.36 8.45 -6.99
N VAL A 249 22.67 7.79 -8.11
CA VAL A 249 21.87 7.85 -9.35
C VAL A 249 20.54 7.12 -9.18
N LEU A 250 20.56 5.98 -8.49
CA LEU A 250 19.34 5.22 -8.19
C LEU A 250 18.47 5.96 -7.17
N GLU A 251 19.08 6.56 -6.16
CA GLU A 251 18.36 7.38 -5.19
C GLU A 251 17.67 8.57 -5.87
N ALA A 252 18.37 9.31 -6.73
CA ALA A 252 17.79 10.41 -7.49
C ALA A 252 16.59 9.97 -8.35
N ARG A 253 16.66 8.79 -8.99
CA ARG A 253 15.55 8.23 -9.78
C ARG A 253 14.37 7.82 -8.89
N CYS A 254 14.62 7.18 -7.76
CA CYS A 254 13.60 6.79 -6.80
C CYS A 254 12.91 8.01 -6.18
N VAL A 255 13.66 9.05 -5.85
CA VAL A 255 13.14 10.33 -5.36
C VAL A 255 12.27 11.01 -6.41
N LYS A 256 12.71 11.01 -7.68
CA LYS A 256 11.92 11.52 -8.81
C LYS A 256 10.59 10.77 -8.97
N LEU A 257 10.62 9.43 -8.94
CA LEU A 257 9.41 8.59 -9.08
C LEU A 257 8.47 8.77 -7.88
N ARG A 258 9.02 8.81 -6.66
CA ARG A 258 8.24 9.04 -5.45
C ARG A 258 7.57 10.41 -5.47
N ALA A 259 8.31 11.46 -5.84
CA ALA A 259 7.75 12.80 -5.99
C ALA A 259 6.65 12.86 -7.07
N GLN A 260 6.79 12.12 -8.17
CA GLN A 260 5.72 11.99 -9.18
C GLN A 260 4.48 11.29 -8.62
N GLN A 261 4.67 10.21 -7.86
CA GLN A 261 3.57 9.46 -7.27
C GLN A 261 2.84 10.26 -6.20
N GLU A 262 3.58 10.90 -5.30
CA GLU A 262 3.05 11.82 -4.29
C GLU A 262 2.31 12.99 -4.93
N ALA A 263 2.81 13.56 -6.03
CA ALA A 263 2.11 14.62 -6.77
C ALA A 263 0.81 14.12 -7.41
N ARG A 264 0.77 12.89 -7.95
CA ARG A 264 -0.46 12.27 -8.47
C ARG A 264 -1.47 12.03 -7.35
N GLU A 265 -1.03 11.52 -6.21
CA GLU A 265 -1.87 11.27 -5.04
C GLU A 265 -2.41 12.58 -4.44
N TYR A 266 -1.55 13.58 -4.27
CA TYR A 266 -1.94 14.91 -3.80
C TYR A 266 -3.00 15.52 -4.71
N ARG A 267 -2.78 15.53 -6.04
CA ARG A 267 -3.77 16.03 -7.02
C ARG A 267 -5.09 15.27 -6.94
N LYS A 268 -5.06 13.96 -6.73
CA LYS A 268 -6.28 13.14 -6.54
C LYS A 268 -7.03 13.54 -5.28
N MET A 269 -6.32 13.79 -4.18
CA MET A 269 -6.90 14.20 -2.89
C MET A 269 -7.42 15.63 -2.89
N THR A 270 -6.72 16.57 -3.55
CA THR A 270 -7.11 17.99 -3.59
C THR A 270 -8.05 18.34 -4.74
N LYS A 271 -8.41 17.36 -5.59
CA LYS A 271 -9.31 17.54 -6.73
C LYS A 271 -10.69 18.10 -6.37
N SER A 272 -11.18 17.84 -5.16
CA SER A 272 -12.47 18.31 -4.66
C SER A 272 -12.40 19.68 -3.96
N VAL A 273 -11.19 20.18 -3.68
CA VAL A 273 -10.95 21.38 -2.87
C VAL A 273 -10.53 22.57 -3.74
N ASP A 274 -10.14 22.35 -4.99
CA ASP A 274 -9.75 23.40 -5.92
C ASP A 274 -10.96 24.16 -6.48
N ASN A 275 -10.99 25.49 -6.26
CA ASN A 275 -12.02 26.40 -6.77
C ASN A 275 -11.92 26.56 -8.30
N VAL A 276 -10.74 26.33 -8.88
CA VAL A 276 -10.52 26.30 -10.34
C VAL A 276 -10.56 24.84 -10.77
N ARG A 277 -11.75 24.37 -11.17
CA ARG A 277 -11.98 22.98 -11.60
C ARG A 277 -11.26 22.70 -12.93
N MET A 278 -9.94 22.51 -12.90
CA MET A 278 -9.13 22.04 -14.01
C MET A 278 -9.53 20.59 -14.30
N ARG A 279 -10.38 20.38 -15.31
CA ARG A 279 -10.74 19.05 -15.79
C ARG A 279 -9.53 18.48 -16.55
N PHE A 280 -8.82 17.54 -15.95
CA PHE A 280 -7.84 16.74 -16.69
C PHE A 280 -8.58 15.97 -17.79
N PRO A 281 -8.04 15.90 -19.03
CA PRO A 281 -8.71 15.24 -20.16
C PRO A 281 -9.03 13.76 -19.87
N GLU A 282 -8.16 13.09 -19.12
CA GLU A 282 -8.31 11.70 -18.64
C GLU A 282 -9.60 11.47 -17.81
N ASP A 283 -10.09 12.48 -17.09
CA ASP A 283 -11.20 12.35 -16.13
C ASP A 283 -12.58 12.69 -16.70
N SER A 284 -12.65 13.29 -17.88
CA SER A 284 -13.94 13.64 -18.47
C SER A 284 -14.44 12.50 -19.35
N ILE A 285 -15.59 11.93 -18.96
CA ILE A 285 -16.32 10.93 -19.76
C ILE A 285 -16.49 11.44 -21.19
N SER A 286 -16.73 12.75 -21.38
CA SER A 286 -16.85 13.37 -22.69
C SER A 286 -15.58 13.27 -23.54
N TYR A 287 -14.38 13.38 -22.96
CA TYR A 287 -13.12 13.23 -23.70
C TYR A 287 -12.86 11.76 -24.08
N GLN A 288 -13.05 10.83 -23.15
CA GLN A 288 -12.96 9.39 -23.45
C GLN A 288 -13.99 8.98 -24.52
N MET A 289 -15.23 9.45 -24.42
CA MET A 289 -16.29 9.22 -25.40
C MET A 289 -15.96 9.84 -26.76
N LYS A 290 -15.33 11.02 -26.78
CA LYS A 290 -14.90 11.69 -28.02
C LYS A 290 -13.76 10.92 -28.70
N GLN A 291 -12.83 10.36 -27.92
CA GLN A 291 -11.75 9.53 -28.44
C GLN A 291 -12.28 8.19 -28.96
N LEU A 292 -13.20 7.55 -28.23
CA LEU A 292 -13.89 6.35 -28.68
C LEU A 292 -14.73 6.60 -29.94
N ASN A 293 -15.50 7.68 -30.00
CA ASN A 293 -16.28 8.03 -31.20
C ASN A 293 -15.38 8.22 -32.43
N ARG A 294 -14.22 8.86 -32.26
CA ARG A 294 -13.25 9.04 -33.35
C ARG A 294 -12.69 7.71 -33.85
N GLN A 295 -12.41 6.78 -32.94
CA GLN A 295 -11.97 5.42 -33.29
C GLN A 295 -13.09 4.59 -33.91
N LEU A 296 -14.33 4.70 -33.40
CA LEU A 296 -15.52 4.05 -33.95
C LEU A 296 -15.80 4.49 -35.39
N ILE A 297 -15.68 5.79 -35.68
CA ILE A 297 -15.81 6.34 -37.03
C ILE A 297 -14.71 5.77 -37.95
N ALA A 298 -13.46 5.68 -37.47
CA ALA A 298 -12.35 5.12 -38.23
C ALA A 298 -12.56 3.62 -38.55
N ILE A 299 -13.05 2.84 -37.58
CA ILE A 299 -13.39 1.42 -37.77
C ILE A 299 -14.58 1.27 -38.73
N GLY A 300 -15.58 2.15 -38.62
CA GLY A 300 -16.72 2.17 -39.54
C GLY A 300 -16.29 2.42 -40.98
N GLN A 301 -15.40 3.38 -41.20
CA GLN A 301 -14.83 3.67 -42.52
C GLN A 301 -14.10 2.45 -43.09
N PHE A 302 -13.31 1.75 -42.27
CA PHE A 302 -12.60 0.53 -42.66
C PHE A 302 -13.54 -0.56 -43.18
N ILE A 303 -14.64 -0.82 -42.47
CA ILE A 303 -15.63 -1.84 -42.85
C ILE A 303 -16.33 -1.43 -44.15
N ILE A 304 -16.72 -0.17 -44.29
CA ILE A 304 -17.38 0.35 -45.50
C ILE A 304 -16.45 0.27 -46.70
N SER A 305 -15.15 0.56 -46.52
CA SER A 305 -14.13 0.49 -47.57
C SER A 305 -13.92 -0.95 -48.06
N ILE A 306 -13.83 -1.92 -47.15
CA ILE A 306 -13.75 -3.35 -47.50
C ILE A 306 -15.00 -3.79 -48.25
N PHE A 307 -16.18 -3.40 -47.76
CA PHE A 307 -17.45 -3.76 -48.37
C PHE A 307 -17.59 -3.16 -49.77
N ALA A 308 -17.19 -1.90 -49.95
CA ALA A 308 -17.16 -1.24 -51.25
C ALA A 308 -16.15 -1.91 -52.20
N GLY A 309 -14.97 -2.28 -51.72
CA GLY A 309 -13.95 -3.00 -52.49
C GLY A 309 -14.43 -4.38 -52.95
N PHE A 310 -15.14 -5.11 -52.08
CA PHE A 310 -15.77 -6.37 -52.41
C PHE A 310 -16.88 -6.20 -53.47
N LEU A 311 -17.79 -5.24 -53.26
CA LEU A 311 -18.87 -4.94 -54.21
C LEU A 311 -18.32 -4.49 -55.57
N PHE A 312 -17.24 -3.71 -55.59
CA PHE A 312 -16.57 -3.30 -56.81
C PHE A 312 -16.00 -4.50 -57.57
N GLY A 313 -15.27 -5.39 -56.90
CA GLY A 313 -14.71 -6.59 -57.54
C GLY A 313 -15.78 -7.62 -57.96
N PHE A 314 -16.86 -7.73 -57.20
CA PHE A 314 -17.93 -8.70 -57.48
C PHE A 314 -18.94 -8.20 -58.53
N ARG A 315 -19.50 -7.00 -58.32
CA ARG A 315 -20.57 -6.42 -59.15
C ARG A 315 -20.04 -5.44 -60.20
N GLY A 316 -18.97 -4.72 -59.89
CA GLY A 316 -18.35 -3.77 -60.82
C GLY A 316 -17.73 -4.45 -62.05
N VAL A 317 -17.10 -5.62 -61.86
CA VAL A 317 -16.53 -6.39 -62.99
C VAL A 317 -17.61 -6.95 -63.91
N GLU A 318 -18.77 -7.32 -63.38
CA GLU A 318 -19.91 -7.76 -64.19
C GLU A 318 -20.41 -6.66 -65.13
N TRP A 319 -20.44 -5.41 -64.67
CA TRP A 319 -20.81 -4.28 -65.53
C TRP A 319 -19.79 -3.97 -66.62
N MET A 320 -18.53 -4.35 -66.42
CA MET A 320 -17.43 -3.99 -67.33
C MET A 320 -17.06 -5.11 -68.31
N VAL A 321 -17.14 -6.38 -67.90
CA VAL A 321 -16.66 -7.56 -68.66
C VAL A 321 -17.79 -8.52 -69.05
N GLY A 322 -19.00 -8.38 -68.48
CA GLY A 322 -20.18 -9.17 -68.84
C GLY A 322 -20.37 -10.46 -68.02
N ASN A 323 -20.93 -11.50 -68.65
CA ASN A 323 -21.32 -12.76 -68.01
C ASN A 323 -20.13 -13.67 -67.67
N LEU A 324 -19.33 -13.28 -66.67
CA LEU A 324 -18.39 -14.15 -65.96
C LEU A 324 -19.13 -15.13 -65.05
N ASP A 325 -18.58 -16.33 -64.89
CA ASP A 325 -19.12 -17.32 -63.95
C ASP A 325 -19.06 -16.80 -62.50
N PHE A 326 -20.05 -17.19 -61.70
CA PHE A 326 -20.24 -16.67 -60.35
C PHE A 326 -19.00 -16.87 -59.48
N GLY A 327 -18.32 -18.02 -59.62
CA GLY A 327 -17.11 -18.35 -58.87
C GLY A 327 -15.95 -17.37 -59.12
N PHE A 328 -15.72 -16.97 -60.37
CA PHE A 328 -14.67 -16.00 -60.70
C PHE A 328 -14.98 -14.59 -60.18
N ARG A 329 -16.25 -14.19 -60.20
CA ARG A 329 -16.69 -12.91 -59.63
C ARG A 329 -16.49 -12.86 -58.12
N LEU A 330 -16.83 -13.95 -57.43
CA LEU A 330 -16.62 -14.08 -55.99
C LEU A 330 -15.13 -14.02 -55.66
N LEU A 331 -14.30 -14.77 -56.39
CA LEU A 331 -12.85 -14.77 -56.20
C LEU A 331 -12.25 -13.37 -56.38
N LEU A 332 -12.64 -12.66 -57.44
CA LEU A 332 -12.12 -11.33 -57.75
C LEU A 332 -12.59 -10.28 -56.73
N GLY A 333 -13.85 -10.36 -56.28
CA GLY A 333 -14.35 -9.57 -55.16
C GLY A 333 -13.55 -9.75 -53.87
N VAL A 334 -13.25 -10.99 -53.51
CA VAL A 334 -12.44 -11.30 -52.31
C VAL A 334 -11.01 -10.79 -52.47
N MET A 335 -10.39 -10.97 -53.64
CA MET A 335 -9.01 -10.51 -53.88
C MET A 335 -8.89 -8.98 -53.79
N CYS A 336 -9.84 -8.23 -54.39
CA CYS A 336 -9.87 -6.78 -54.27
C CYS A 336 -10.09 -6.32 -52.82
N ALA A 337 -11.00 -6.96 -52.08
CA ALA A 337 -11.26 -6.66 -50.68
C ALA A 337 -10.03 -6.92 -49.79
N LEU A 338 -9.27 -7.99 -50.05
CA LEU A 338 -8.08 -8.36 -49.28
C LEU A 338 -6.95 -7.34 -49.46
N VAL A 339 -6.71 -6.88 -50.70
CA VAL A 339 -5.72 -5.83 -50.99
C VAL A 339 -6.06 -4.53 -50.27
N ILE A 340 -7.33 -4.13 -50.28
CA ILE A 340 -7.81 -2.91 -49.60
C ILE A 340 -7.70 -3.06 -48.08
N ALA A 341 -8.06 -4.22 -47.53
CA ALA A 341 -7.96 -4.50 -46.10
C ALA A 341 -6.51 -4.41 -45.59
N LEU A 342 -5.55 -4.94 -46.33
CA LEU A 342 -4.12 -4.86 -45.99
C LEU A 342 -3.59 -3.43 -46.06
N ALA A 343 -4.05 -2.64 -47.04
CA ALA A 343 -3.69 -1.23 -47.12
C ALA A 343 -4.23 -0.45 -45.91
N GLU A 344 -5.52 -0.61 -45.58
CA GLU A 344 -6.15 0.16 -44.51
C GLU A 344 -5.66 -0.23 -43.10
N ILE A 345 -5.39 -1.51 -42.83
CA ILE A 345 -4.87 -1.94 -41.52
C ILE A 345 -3.46 -1.38 -41.25
N TYR A 346 -2.64 -1.24 -42.29
CA TYR A 346 -1.32 -0.62 -42.20
C TYR A 346 -1.42 0.87 -41.83
N PHE A 347 -2.32 1.62 -42.48
CA PHE A 347 -2.56 3.02 -42.15
C PHE A 347 -3.13 3.21 -40.73
N LEU A 348 -4.01 2.31 -40.29
CA LEU A 348 -4.57 2.34 -38.94
C LEU A 348 -3.49 2.12 -37.86
N ALA A 349 -2.65 1.10 -38.03
CA ALA A 349 -1.58 0.79 -37.11
C ALA A 349 -0.55 1.93 -37.00
N LYS A 350 -0.18 2.55 -38.12
CA LYS A 350 0.71 3.72 -38.14
C LYS A 350 0.11 4.89 -37.37
N LYS A 351 -1.17 5.19 -37.59
CA LYS A 351 -1.88 6.29 -36.92
C LYS A 351 -2.04 6.07 -35.41
N LEU A 352 -2.25 4.82 -34.97
CA LEU A 352 -2.28 4.46 -33.55
C LEU A 352 -0.92 4.66 -32.87
N ASN A 353 0.17 4.30 -33.55
CA ASN A 353 1.52 4.47 -33.01
C ASN A 353 1.92 5.95 -32.86
N GLU A 354 1.46 6.82 -33.78
CA GLU A 354 1.67 8.27 -33.69
C GLU A 354 0.90 8.90 -32.51
N GLU A 355 -0.31 8.43 -32.19
CA GLU A 355 -1.09 8.96 -31.04
C GLU A 355 -0.56 8.53 -29.67
N LEU A 356 0.20 7.43 -29.58
CA LEU A 356 0.79 6.93 -28.33
C LEU A 356 2.02 7.71 -27.86
N ASN A 357 2.66 8.49 -28.74
CA ASN A 357 3.94 9.16 -28.50
C ASN A 357 3.84 10.60 -27.97
N VAL A 358 2.69 11.02 -27.42
CA VAL A 358 2.55 12.38 -26.85
C VAL A 358 3.34 12.49 -25.53
N PRO A 359 4.25 13.47 -25.37
CA PRO A 359 5.09 13.59 -24.19
C PRO A 359 4.27 13.93 -22.92
N GLU A 360 4.40 13.07 -21.91
CA GLU A 360 3.75 13.21 -20.60
C GLU A 360 4.23 14.51 -19.89
N THR A 361 3.32 15.45 -19.68
CA THR A 361 3.65 16.81 -19.23
C THR A 361 4.06 16.89 -17.75
N VAL A 362 5.25 17.48 -17.54
CA VAL A 362 5.73 18.39 -16.47
C VAL A 362 5.39 18.04 -15.01
N GLN A 363 6.47 17.67 -14.28
CA GLN A 363 6.53 17.57 -12.82
C GLN A 363 6.30 18.96 -12.18
N LEU A 364 5.30 19.05 -11.30
CA LEU A 364 5.01 20.19 -10.42
C LEU A 364 4.81 19.66 -9.00
N GLY A 365 5.78 18.89 -8.50
CA GLY A 365 5.85 18.42 -7.11
C GLY A 365 6.96 19.16 -6.38
N GLY A 366 6.76 19.42 -5.08
CA GLY A 366 7.69 20.16 -4.22
C GLY A 366 9.09 19.54 -4.06
N PRO A 367 9.94 20.09 -3.17
CA PRO A 367 11.34 19.72 -3.11
C PRO A 367 11.54 18.22 -2.86
N PRO A 368 12.54 17.60 -3.53
CA PRO A 368 12.82 16.17 -3.44
C PRO A 368 13.15 15.75 -2.00
N LYS A 369 12.44 14.76 -1.46
CA LYS A 369 12.71 14.18 -0.14
C LYS A 369 13.67 12.99 -0.25
N PHE A 370 14.86 13.13 0.31
CA PHE A 370 15.86 12.06 0.37
C PHE A 370 15.66 11.19 1.62
N VAL A 371 16.04 9.92 1.56
CA VAL A 371 15.81 8.99 2.69
C VAL A 371 16.73 9.29 3.88
N ASN A 372 17.84 10.00 3.63
CA ASN A 372 18.83 10.37 4.64
C ASN A 372 18.55 11.75 5.29
N GLU A 373 17.44 12.42 4.96
CA GLU A 373 17.04 13.58 5.74
C GLU A 373 16.48 13.11 7.08
N PRO A 374 17.03 13.55 8.23
CA PRO A 374 16.41 13.27 9.51
C PRO A 374 14.98 13.81 9.44
N TYR A 375 14.02 12.97 9.82
CA TYR A 375 12.64 13.39 10.01
C TYR A 375 12.66 14.65 10.88
N PHE A 376 12.45 15.82 10.27
CA PHE A 376 12.02 16.99 11.01
C PHE A 376 10.60 16.66 11.46
N GLY A 377 10.52 15.96 12.60
CA GLY A 377 9.31 15.85 13.37
C GLY A 377 8.75 17.25 13.50
N TYR A 378 7.46 17.38 13.18
CA TYR A 378 6.71 18.59 13.42
C TYR A 378 6.99 19.02 14.86
N LYS A 379 7.76 20.10 15.04
CA LYS A 379 7.85 20.75 16.35
C LYS A 379 6.43 21.22 16.61
N ASP A 380 5.76 20.59 17.58
CA ASP A 380 4.53 21.10 18.14
C ASP A 380 4.79 22.55 18.54
N LYS A 381 4.30 23.46 17.71
CA LYS A 381 4.18 24.86 18.08
C LYS A 381 3.07 24.86 19.12
N THR A 382 3.48 24.94 20.39
CA THR A 382 2.59 25.36 21.46
C THR A 382 1.84 26.58 20.99
N SER A 383 0.51 26.49 21.00
CA SER A 383 -0.37 27.53 20.52
C SER A 383 -0.15 28.78 21.36
N THR A 384 0.54 29.77 20.81
CA THR A 384 0.49 31.13 21.35
C THR A 384 -0.94 31.63 21.14
N ASN A 385 -1.70 31.74 22.23
CA ASN A 385 -2.99 32.44 22.26
C ASN A 385 -2.78 33.84 21.68
N LYS A 386 -3.36 34.11 20.51
CA LYS A 386 -3.54 35.49 20.05
C LYS A 386 -4.88 35.96 20.58
N GLU A 387 -4.87 37.06 21.32
CA GLU A 387 -6.08 37.76 21.71
C GLU A 387 -6.84 38.19 20.45
N HIS A 388 -8.12 37.82 20.41
CA HIS A 388 -9.08 38.41 19.48
C HIS A 388 -9.22 39.89 19.84
N GLN A 389 -8.96 40.76 18.87
CA GLN A 389 -9.42 42.15 18.93
C GLN A 389 -10.91 42.16 18.57
N ASP A 390 -11.71 42.71 19.47
CA ASP A 390 -13.13 43.02 19.29
C ASP A 390 -13.36 44.03 18.15
#